data_AF-A0A7R7BTS5-F1
#
_entry.id   AF-A0A7R7BTS5-F1
#
_cell.length_a   1.000
_cell.length_b   1.000
_cell.length_c   1.000
_cell.angle_alpha   90.00
_cell.angle_beta   90.00
_cell.angle_gamma   90.00
#
_symmetry.space_group_name_H-M   'P 1'
#
loop_
_entity.id
_entity.type
_entity.pdbx_description
1 polymer ?
#
loop_
_entity_poly.entity_id
_entity_poly.type
_entity_poly.pdbx_seq_one_letter_code
_entity_poly.pdbx_strand_id
1 'polypeptide(L)' 'MWRFRDERVQPMRLTVIGQPAGLVSGAYFADFGDEVECADLDDKGIEALKGSETPKRHLLSLHMGRE' A
#
# COMPACT_ATOMS: atom_id res chain seq x y z
N MET A 1 16.28 -15.11 9.99
CA MET A 1 16.00 -15.20 8.54
C MET A 1 14.49 -15.37 8.40
N TRP A 2 13.79 -14.31 8.01
CA TRP A 2 12.34 -14.33 7.84
C TRP A 2 11.98 -15.29 6.70
N ARG A 3 10.97 -16.14 6.91
CA ARG A 3 10.51 -17.06 5.86
C ARG A 3 9.83 -16.24 4.76
N PHE A 4 10.31 -16.40 3.54
CA PHE A 4 9.59 -15.95 2.35
C PHE A 4 8.24 -16.68 2.26
N ARG A 5 7.21 -15.96 1.81
CA ARG A 5 5.86 -16.48 1.53
C ARG A 5 5.98 -17.74 0.67
N ASP A 6 5.24 -18.79 1.04
CA ASP A 6 5.17 -20.02 0.25
C ASP A 6 4.65 -19.68 -1.15
N GLU A 7 5.35 -20.13 -2.19
CA GLU A 7 5.06 -19.83 -3.60
C GLU A 7 3.66 -20.27 -4.06
N ARG A 8 3.00 -21.15 -3.31
CA ARG A 8 1.62 -21.60 -3.57
C ARG A 8 0.58 -20.63 -3.03
N VAL A 9 0.96 -19.69 -2.16
CA VAL A 9 0.06 -18.70 -1.58
C VAL A 9 -0.13 -17.55 -2.56
N GLN A 10 -1.33 -17.44 -3.12
CA GLN A 10 -1.68 -16.38 -4.04
C GLN A 10 -1.59 -14.99 -3.37
N PRO A 11 -1.16 -13.95 -4.11
CA PRO A 11 -1.32 -12.56 -3.70
C PRO A 11 -2.77 -12.22 -3.38
N MET A 12 -2.96 -11.39 -2.35
CA MET A 12 -4.25 -10.83 -1.99
C MET A 12 -4.43 -9.45 -2.62
N ARG A 13 -5.68 -9.01 -2.76
CA ARG A 13 -6.04 -7.63 -3.15
C ARG A 13 -6.64 -6.94 -1.92
N LEU A 14 -6.06 -5.82 -1.50
CA LEU A 14 -6.39 -5.14 -0.25
C LEU A 14 -6.63 -3.66 -0.51
N THR A 15 -7.71 -3.11 0.05
CA THR A 15 -7.88 -1.66 0.20
C THR A 15 -7.64 -1.27 1.65
N VAL A 16 -6.74 -0.32 1.87
CA VAL A 16 -6.42 0.19 3.19
C VAL A 16 -6.84 1.65 3.28
N ILE A 17 -7.70 1.97 4.24
CA ILE A 17 -8.27 3.30 4.41
C ILE A 17 -7.68 3.98 5.65
N GLY A 18 -7.13 5.18 5.48
CA GLY A 18 -6.69 6.05 6.57
C GLY A 18 -5.19 6.04 6.89
N GLN A 19 -4.65 7.22 7.20
CA GLN A 19 -3.25 7.47 7.57
C GLN A 19 -3.06 7.73 9.09
N PRO A 20 -1.85 7.49 9.65
CA PRO A 20 -0.63 6.98 9.01
C PRO A 20 -0.49 5.44 9.06
N ALA A 21 -1.25 4.78 9.94
CA ALA A 21 -1.14 3.35 10.17
C ALA A 21 -1.54 2.51 8.93
N GLY A 22 -2.54 2.96 8.18
CA GLY A 22 -2.96 2.29 6.96
C GLY A 22 -1.91 2.34 5.85
N LEU A 23 -1.19 3.46 5.72
CA LEU A 23 -0.08 3.56 4.77
C LEU A 23 1.08 2.62 5.12
N VAL A 24 1.52 2.60 6.38
CA VAL A 24 2.62 1.73 6.83
C VAL A 24 2.24 0.26 6.64
N SER A 25 1.01 -0.09 6.96
CA SER A 25 0.48 -1.45 6.76
C SER A 25 0.38 -1.79 5.28
N GLY A 26 -0.09 -0.86 4.44
CA GLY A 26 -0.20 -1.07 3.00
C GLY A 26 1.14 -1.26 2.30
N ALA A 27 2.15 -0.46 2.68
CA ALA A 27 3.52 -0.64 2.22
C ALA A 27 4.09 -2.01 2.62
N TYR A 28 3.81 -2.45 3.86
CA TYR A 28 4.20 -3.78 4.33
C TYR A 28 3.56 -4.89 3.49
N PHE A 29 2.24 -4.85 3.24
CA PHE A 29 1.58 -5.86 2.40
C PHE A 29 2.08 -5.87 0.95
N ALA A 30 2.36 -4.69 0.38
CA ALA A 30 2.94 -4.58 -0.96
C ALA A 30 4.35 -5.21 -1.04
N ASP A 31 5.18 -5.05 0.00
CA ASP A 31 6.49 -5.72 0.09
C ASP A 31 6.37 -7.26 0.17
N PHE A 32 5.24 -7.78 0.65
CA PHE A 32 4.91 -9.21 0.65
C PHE A 32 4.31 -9.73 -0.67
N GLY A 33 4.20 -8.86 -1.69
CA GLY A 33 3.71 -9.22 -3.01
C GLY A 33 2.19 -9.12 -3.16
N ASP A 34 1.47 -8.59 -2.16
CA ASP A 34 0.03 -8.32 -2.28
C ASP A 34 -0.22 -7.07 -3.13
N GLU A 35 -1.37 -7.03 -3.81
CA GLU A 35 -1.84 -5.84 -4.53
C GLU A 35 -2.60 -4.95 -3.55
N VAL A 36 -2.07 -3.75 -3.30
CA VAL A 36 -2.58 -2.87 -2.25
C VAL A 36 -2.98 -1.52 -2.81
N GLU A 37 -4.17 -1.08 -2.45
CA GLU A 37 -4.68 0.26 -2.69
C GLU A 37 -4.84 1.00 -1.36
N CYS A 38 -4.13 2.11 -1.19
CA CYS A 38 -4.29 2.98 -0.03
C CYS A 38 -5.17 4.17 -0.40
N ALA A 39 -6.22 4.41 0.38
CA ALA A 39 -7.14 5.53 0.21
C ALA A 39 -7.17 6.41 1.46
N ASP A 40 -7.17 7.73 1.28
CA ASP A 40 -7.34 8.71 2.35
C ASP A 40 -8.17 9.91 1.85
N LEU A 41 -8.76 10.65 2.78
CA LEU A 41 -9.42 11.93 2.53
C LEU A 41 -8.43 13.11 2.57
N ASP A 42 -7.27 12.93 3.21
CA ASP A 42 -6.19 13.93 3.21
C ASP A 42 -5.40 13.88 1.90
N ASP A 43 -5.90 14.64 0.93
CA ASP A 43 -5.26 14.80 -0.38
C ASP A 43 -3.79 15.26 -0.27
N LYS A 44 -3.47 16.13 0.71
CA LYS A 44 -2.10 16.64 0.89
C LYS A 44 -1.16 15.55 1.39
N GLY A 45 -1.66 14.70 2.28
CA GLY A 45 -0.97 13.50 2.75
C GLY A 45 -0.65 12.54 1.61
N ILE A 46 -1.61 12.26 0.73
CA ILE A 46 -1.43 11.37 -0.42
C ILE A 46 -0.42 11.92 -1.45
N GLU A 47 -0.46 13.21 -1.78
CA GLU A 47 0.48 13.81 -2.73
C GLU A 47 1.93 13.80 -2.24
N ALA A 48 2.15 14.04 -0.94
CA ALA A 48 3.48 13.98 -0.33
C ALA A 48 4.12 12.58 -0.48
N LEU A 49 3.29 11.54 -0.56
CA LEU A 49 3.73 10.14 -0.67
C LEU A 49 4.04 9.73 -2.10
N LYS A 50 3.28 10.20 -3.09
CA LYS A 50 3.56 9.95 -4.52
C LYS A 50 4.93 10.48 -4.94
N GLY A 51 5.41 11.54 -4.29
CA GLY A 51 6.74 12.13 -4.52
C GLY A 51 7.90 11.43 -3.81
N SER A 52 7.62 10.55 -2.83
CA SER A 52 8.64 9.76 -2.13
C SER A 52 8.99 8.49 -2.92
N GLU A 53 10.21 7.96 -2.78
CA GLU A 53 10.60 6.65 -3.34
C GLU A 53 9.80 5.55 -2.62
N THR A 54 8.56 5.34 -3.06
CA THR A 54 7.67 4.30 -2.54
C THR A 54 8.21 2.91 -2.88
N PRO A 55 7.87 1.88 -2.06
CA PRO A 55 8.19 0.49 -2.38
C PRO A 55 7.68 0.15 -3.78
N LYS A 56 8.43 -0.67 -4.51
CA LYS A 56 8.28 -1.01 -5.94
C LYS A 56 6.89 -0.62 -6.49
N ARG A 57 6.85 0.50 -7.23
CA ARG A 57 5.68 1.19 -7.83
C ARG A 57 4.59 0.33 -8.51
N HIS A 58 4.78 -0.98 -8.65
CA HIS A 58 3.86 -1.89 -9.34
C HIS A 58 2.85 -2.58 -8.40
N LEU A 59 2.99 -2.46 -7.07
CA LEU A 59 2.13 -3.19 -6.11
C LEU A 59 1.36 -2.29 -5.13
N LEU A 60 1.64 -0.98 -5.09
CA LEU A 60 0.96 -0.01 -4.25
C LEU A 60 0.34 1.11 -5.09
N SER A 61 -0.98 1.25 -5.04
CA SER A 61 -1.74 2.36 -5.65
C SER A 61 -2.26 3.31 -4.57
N LEU A 62 -2.21 4.62 -4.81
CA LEU A 62 -2.69 5.66 -3.89
C LEU A 62 -3.88 6.39 -4.51
N HIS A 63 -5.03 6.34 -3.84
CA HIS A 63 -6.25 7.04 -4.26
C HIS A 63 -6.68 8.10 -3.25
N MET A 64 -7.19 9.21 -3.79
CA MET A 64 -7.86 10.25 -3.00
C MET A 64 -9.34 9.93 -2.93
N GLY A 65 -9.92 9.99 -1.73
CA GLY A 65 -11.36 9.93 -1.56
C GLY A 65 -12.01 11.24 -2.01
N ARG A 66 -12.91 11.18 -3.00
CA ARG A 66 -13.85 12.29 -3.26
C ARG A 66 -14.99 12.22 -2.25
N GLU A 67 -15.27 13.35 -1.59
CA GLU A 67 -16.50 13.56 -0.79
C GLU A 67 -17.78 13.37 -1.61
#